data_AF-A0ABD4BM80-F1
#
_entry.id   AF-A0ABD4BM80-F1
#
_cell.length_a   1.000
_cell.length_b   1.000
_cell.length_c   1.000
_cell.angle_alpha   90.00
_cell.angle_beta   90.00
_cell.angle_gamma   90.00
#
_symmetry.space_group_name_H-M   'P 1'
#
loop_
_entity.id
_entity.type
_entity.pdbx_description
1 polymer ?
#
loop_
_entity_poly.entity_id
_entity_poly.type
_entity_poly.pdbx_seq_one_letter_code
_entity_poly.pdbx_strand_id
1 'polypeptide(L)'
;KAYDKAFEMDQNLLPKIKRLYGEDSEQYKYVLDLRNYCFHNGVVRMEQELKSEFLQREALCYWGMFDESRFGQLHREFLKIDERLKVTAMDIVSISEQLVAEKIVDSTRSANTTAMYAIQWMHGRVFDFNKKQVQTHAARLNRIGINIRNACDTSRFAPVFVRQCREVCKSELAVPLWYRRANHLKLAA
;
A
#
# COMPACT_ATOMS: atom_id res chain seq x y z
N LYS A 1 1.06 -2.37 -14.04
CA LYS A 1 0.63 -3.17 -12.87
C LYS A 1 1.81 -3.31 -11.92
N ALA A 2 1.57 -3.35 -10.61
CA ALA A 2 2.60 -3.55 -9.60
C ALA A 2 2.15 -4.69 -8.69
N TYR A 3 3.05 -5.58 -8.30
CA TYR A 3 2.73 -6.64 -7.33
C TYR A 3 3.93 -6.98 -6.45
N ASP A 4 3.62 -7.43 -5.24
CA ASP A 4 4.59 -8.02 -4.32
C ASP A 4 5.11 -9.33 -4.92
N LYS A 5 6.41 -9.38 -5.19
CA LYS A 5 7.01 -10.52 -5.87
C LYS A 5 7.01 -11.77 -4.99
N ALA A 6 7.22 -11.64 -3.68
CA ALA A 6 7.22 -12.78 -2.77
C ALA A 6 5.82 -13.37 -2.63
N PHE A 7 4.80 -12.52 -2.52
CA PHE A 7 3.40 -12.96 -2.47
C PHE A 7 2.98 -13.72 -3.74
N GLU A 8 3.37 -13.23 -4.93
CA GLU A 8 3.11 -13.92 -6.20
C GLU A 8 3.78 -15.30 -6.23
N MET A 9 5.01 -15.39 -5.72
CA MET A 9 5.74 -16.66 -5.65
C MET A 9 5.08 -17.66 -4.70
N ASP A 10 4.50 -17.21 -3.58
CA ASP A 10 3.74 -18.07 -2.65
C ASP A 10 2.49 -18.66 -3.30
N GLN A 11 1.74 -17.83 -4.02
CA GLN A 11 0.45 -18.24 -4.60
C GLN A 11 0.63 -19.15 -5.81
N ASN A 12 1.62 -18.86 -6.67
CA ASN A 12 1.71 -19.50 -7.98
C ASN A 12 2.95 -20.39 -8.13
N LEU A 13 4.14 -19.87 -7.79
CA LEU A 13 5.40 -20.50 -8.17
C LEU A 13 5.76 -21.66 -7.23
N LEU A 14 5.74 -21.45 -5.92
CA LEU A 14 6.10 -22.46 -4.93
C LEU A 14 5.21 -23.72 -5.01
N PRO A 15 3.86 -23.60 -5.10
CA PRO A 15 3.01 -24.78 -5.25
C PRO A 15 3.32 -25.57 -6.53
N LYS A 16 3.63 -24.86 -7.63
CA LYS A 16 3.99 -25.50 -8.90
C LYS A 16 5.30 -26.28 -8.79
N ILE A 17 6.35 -25.67 -8.23
CA ILE A 17 7.66 -26.32 -8.08
C ILE A 17 7.58 -27.48 -7.09
N LYS A 18 6.84 -27.33 -5.99
CA LYS A 18 6.60 -28.41 -5.02
C LYS A 18 5.96 -29.63 -5.68
N ARG A 19 4.95 -29.43 -6.55
CA ARG A 19 4.31 -30.53 -7.31
C ARG A 19 5.23 -31.19 -8.32
N LEU A 20 6.14 -30.44 -8.95
CA LEU A 20 7.00 -30.95 -10.02
C LEU A 20 8.25 -31.68 -9.52
N TYR A 21 8.89 -31.18 -8.47
CA TYR A 21 10.19 -31.67 -8.01
C TYR A 21 10.18 -32.24 -6.59
N GLY A 22 9.11 -31.99 -5.82
CA GLY A 22 9.04 -32.35 -4.40
C GLY A 22 9.62 -31.25 -3.49
N GLU A 23 9.26 -31.31 -2.21
CA GLU A 23 9.63 -30.31 -1.20
C GLU A 23 11.12 -30.34 -0.81
N ASP A 24 11.75 -31.52 -0.82
CA ASP A 24 13.16 -31.67 -0.47
C ASP A 24 14.13 -31.36 -1.62
N SER A 25 13.59 -31.07 -2.80
CA SER A 25 14.38 -30.84 -4.02
C SER A 25 15.21 -29.56 -3.97
N GLU A 26 16.36 -29.56 -4.65
CA GLU A 26 17.19 -28.37 -4.80
C GLU A 26 16.44 -27.23 -5.51
N GLN A 27 15.55 -27.57 -6.44
CA GLN A 27 14.73 -26.61 -7.18
C GLN A 27 13.77 -25.88 -6.25
N TYR A 28 13.10 -26.62 -5.36
CA TYR A 28 12.19 -26.03 -4.38
C TYR A 28 12.94 -25.16 -3.38
N LYS A 29 14.08 -25.64 -2.85
CA LYS A 29 14.95 -24.86 -1.95
C LYS A 29 15.43 -23.56 -2.60
N TYR A 30 15.89 -23.62 -3.86
CA TYR A 30 16.31 -22.43 -4.61
C TYR A 30 15.17 -21.39 -4.77
N VAL A 31 13.98 -21.84 -5.13
CA VAL A 31 12.83 -20.92 -5.29
C VAL A 31 12.40 -20.35 -3.93
N LEU A 32 12.49 -21.14 -2.86
CA LEU A 32 12.21 -20.70 -1.50
C LEU A 32 13.21 -19.62 -1.06
N ASP A 33 14.51 -19.81 -1.32
CA ASP A 33 15.55 -18.83 -1.04
C ASP A 33 15.32 -17.53 -1.83
N LEU A 34 14.95 -17.65 -3.11
CA LEU A 34 14.59 -16.50 -3.94
C LEU A 34 13.37 -15.75 -3.42
N ARG A 35 12.32 -16.48 -3.02
CA ARG A 35 11.11 -15.91 -2.43
C ARG A 35 11.46 -15.17 -1.14
N ASN A 36 12.26 -15.80 -0.27
CA ASN A 36 12.68 -15.19 0.98
C ASN A 36 13.53 -13.94 0.74
N TYR A 37 14.44 -13.98 -0.23
CA TYR A 37 15.21 -12.80 -0.63
C TYR A 37 14.30 -11.65 -1.09
N CYS A 38 13.30 -11.94 -1.93
CA CYS A 38 12.32 -10.95 -2.36
C CYS A 38 11.51 -10.38 -1.18
N PHE A 39 11.10 -11.24 -0.24
CA PHE A 39 10.32 -10.84 0.94
C PHE A 39 11.12 -9.90 1.85
N HIS A 40 12.36 -10.27 2.20
CA HIS A 40 13.21 -9.48 3.10
C HIS A 40 13.56 -8.10 2.52
N ASN A 41 13.66 -7.98 1.20
CA ASN A 41 13.99 -6.72 0.52
C ASN A 41 12.75 -5.95 0.03
N GLY A 42 11.53 -6.43 0.30
CA GLY A 42 10.29 -5.76 -0.14
C GLY A 42 10.19 -5.58 -1.65
N VAL A 43 10.57 -6.60 -2.43
CA VAL A 43 10.68 -6.50 -3.88
C VAL A 43 9.30 -6.39 -4.53
N VAL A 44 9.08 -5.26 -5.21
CA VAL A 44 7.89 -5.01 -6.04
C VAL A 44 8.27 -5.14 -7.50
N ARG A 45 7.52 -5.94 -8.25
CA ARG A 45 7.68 -6.05 -9.70
C ARG A 45 6.66 -5.18 -10.41
N MET A 46 7.17 -4.35 -11.31
CA MET A 46 6.38 -3.50 -12.19
C MET A 46 6.25 -4.19 -13.55
N GLU A 47 5.02 -4.30 -14.06
CA GLU A 47 4.74 -4.85 -15.39
C GLU A 47 3.95 -3.85 -16.25
N GLN A 48 4.46 -3.64 -17.46
CA GLN A 48 3.81 -2.83 -18.49
C GLN A 48 3.04 -3.76 -19.43
N GLU A 49 1.75 -3.50 -19.58
CA GLU A 49 0.87 -4.21 -20.51
C GLU A 49 0.19 -3.16 -21.39
N LEU A 50 0.33 -3.31 -22.71
CA LEU A 50 -0.34 -2.45 -23.69
C LEU A 50 -1.54 -3.19 -24.26
N LYS A 51 -2.72 -2.58 -24.17
CA LYS A 51 -3.97 -3.18 -24.63
C LYS A 51 -4.04 -3.19 -26.16
N SER A 52 -4.72 -4.18 -26.73
CA SER A 52 -4.83 -4.35 -28.19
C SER A 52 -5.42 -3.11 -28.85
N GLU A 53 -6.45 -2.52 -28.23
CA GLU A 53 -7.14 -1.32 -28.70
C GLU A 53 -6.19 -0.11 -28.73
N PHE A 54 -5.29 -0.01 -27.75
CA PHE A 54 -4.25 1.01 -27.73
C PHE A 54 -3.24 0.79 -28.86
N LEU A 55 -2.77 -0.44 -29.04
CA LEU A 55 -1.82 -0.78 -30.09
C LEU A 55 -2.39 -0.51 -31.49
N GLN A 56 -3.67 -0.80 -31.72
CA GLN A 56 -4.35 -0.51 -32.98
C GLN A 56 -4.49 0.99 -33.23
N ARG A 57 -4.91 1.75 -32.21
CA ARG A 57 -5.07 3.21 -32.32
C ARG A 57 -3.76 3.92 -32.63
N GLU A 58 -2.65 3.47 -32.04
CA GLU A 58 -1.32 4.04 -32.26
C GLU A 58 -0.58 3.37 -33.43
N ALA A 59 -1.23 2.49 -34.19
CA ALA A 59 -0.64 1.70 -35.29
C ALA A 59 0.62 0.89 -34.91
N LEU A 60 0.73 0.49 -33.63
CA LEU A 60 1.84 -0.30 -33.07
C LEU A 60 1.64 -1.81 -33.17
N CYS A 61 0.51 -2.27 -33.72
CA CYS A 61 0.20 -3.69 -33.89
C CYS A 61 0.73 -4.30 -35.20
N TYR A 62 1.27 -3.49 -36.13
CA TYR A 62 1.66 -3.93 -37.46
C TYR A 62 3.15 -4.26 -37.54
N TRP A 63 3.52 -5.51 -37.25
CA TRP A 63 4.90 -5.96 -37.22
C TRP A 63 5.70 -5.56 -38.47
N GLY A 64 6.86 -4.92 -38.28
CA GLY A 64 7.72 -4.43 -39.37
C GLY A 64 7.24 -3.15 -40.06
N MET A 65 6.07 -2.61 -39.68
CA MET A 65 5.50 -1.38 -40.25
C MET A 65 5.16 -0.32 -39.17
N PHE A 66 5.61 -0.53 -37.93
CA PHE A 66 5.45 0.43 -36.83
C PHE A 66 6.79 1.11 -36.52
N ASP A 67 6.72 2.31 -35.91
CA ASP A 67 7.90 2.98 -35.36
C ASP A 67 8.20 2.46 -33.95
N GLU A 68 9.30 1.71 -33.82
CA GLU A 68 9.76 1.13 -32.55
C GLU A 68 10.14 2.20 -31.51
N SER A 69 10.51 3.40 -31.95
CA SER A 69 10.86 4.51 -31.05
C SER A 69 9.73 4.84 -30.08
N ARG A 70 8.48 4.62 -30.51
CA ARG A 70 7.26 4.84 -29.72
C ARG A 70 7.16 3.90 -28.52
N PHE A 71 7.54 2.63 -28.67
CA PHE A 71 7.61 1.71 -27.52
C PHE A 71 8.67 2.16 -26.52
N GLY A 72 9.83 2.61 -27.01
CA GLY A 72 10.88 3.17 -26.16
C GLY A 72 10.38 4.38 -25.35
N GLN A 73 9.58 5.26 -25.95
CA GLN A 73 8.96 6.37 -25.24
C GLN A 73 8.00 5.89 -24.15
N LEU A 74 7.04 5.03 -24.49
CA LEU A 74 6.07 4.49 -23.54
C LEU A 74 6.76 3.76 -22.38
N HIS A 75 7.87 3.08 -22.66
CA HIS A 75 8.65 2.41 -21.63
C HIS A 75 9.35 3.40 -20.70
N ARG A 76 9.97 4.46 -21.24
CA ARG A 76 10.58 5.52 -20.41
C ARG A 76 9.55 6.22 -19.53
N GLU A 77 8.35 6.46 -20.04
CA GLU A 77 7.24 7.02 -19.25
C GLU A 77 6.84 6.06 -18.11
N PHE A 78 6.77 4.76 -18.41
CA PHE A 78 6.50 3.74 -17.40
C PHE A 78 7.57 3.67 -16.31
N LEU A 79 8.86 3.76 -16.68
CA LEU A 79 9.98 3.77 -15.75
C LEU A 79 10.01 5.00 -14.82
N LYS A 80 9.32 6.09 -15.17
CA LYS A 80 9.19 7.31 -14.35
C LYS A 80 7.96 7.32 -13.44
N ILE A 81 7.11 6.30 -13.51
CA ILE A 81 5.89 6.24 -12.68
C ILE A 81 6.25 6.21 -11.18
N ASP A 82 7.38 5.60 -10.84
CA ASP A 82 7.89 5.52 -9.47
C ASP A 82 8.26 6.90 -8.89
N GLU A 83 8.78 7.83 -9.70
CA GLU A 83 9.08 9.21 -9.29
C GLU A 83 7.83 9.94 -8.78
N ARG A 84 6.67 9.61 -9.32
CA ARG A 84 5.36 10.15 -8.91
C ARG A 84 4.75 9.41 -7.72
N LEU A 85 5.23 8.19 -7.44
CA LEU A 85 4.73 7.29 -6.39
C LEU A 85 5.44 7.51 -5.04
N LYS A 86 5.84 8.75 -4.72
CA LYS A 86 6.26 9.13 -3.36
C LYS A 86 5.07 9.04 -2.41
N VAL A 87 4.72 7.82 -2.02
CA VAL A 87 3.60 7.52 -1.15
C VAL A 87 4.14 7.44 0.26
N THR A 88 3.83 8.46 1.07
CA THR A 88 3.82 8.26 2.52
C THR A 88 2.71 7.27 2.81
N ALA A 89 3.05 6.04 3.17
CA ALA A 89 2.04 5.14 3.67
C ALA A 89 1.65 5.63 5.06
N MET A 90 0.42 6.13 5.16
CA MET A 90 -0.16 6.64 6.39
C MET A 90 -1.13 5.58 6.92
N ASP A 91 -0.86 5.08 8.13
CA ASP A 91 -1.83 4.27 8.84
C ASP A 91 -2.80 5.23 9.54
N ILE A 92 -3.99 5.38 8.96
CA ILE A 92 -5.03 6.29 9.41
C ILE A 92 -5.95 5.54 10.38
N VAL A 93 -6.24 6.14 11.52
CA VAL A 93 -7.08 5.55 12.57
C VAL A 93 -8.25 6.49 12.86
N SER A 94 -9.44 5.92 13.08
CA SER A 94 -10.62 6.70 13.43
C SER A 94 -10.56 7.23 14.88
N ILE A 95 -11.34 8.27 15.17
CA ILE A 95 -11.46 8.82 16.54
C ILE A 95 -11.86 7.74 17.56
N SER A 96 -12.78 6.84 17.20
CA SER A 96 -13.24 5.78 18.11
C SER A 96 -12.14 4.76 18.41
N GLU A 97 -11.40 4.32 17.40
CA GLU A 97 -10.26 3.42 17.57
C GLU A 97 -9.17 4.05 18.44
N GLN A 98 -8.89 5.35 18.27
CA GLN A 98 -7.92 6.05 19.12
C GLN A 98 -8.36 6.12 20.59
N LEU A 99 -9.64 6.43 20.83
CA LEU A 99 -10.19 6.46 22.20
C LEU A 99 -10.06 5.10 22.91
N VAL A 100 -10.23 4.00 22.18
CA VAL A 100 -10.03 2.64 22.71
C VAL A 100 -8.55 2.34 22.92
N ALA A 101 -7.69 2.69 21.97
CA ALA A 101 -6.25 2.46 22.05
C ALA A 101 -5.59 3.19 23.24
N GLU A 102 -6.00 4.43 23.50
CA GLU A 102 -5.52 5.22 24.65
C GLU A 102 -6.21 4.86 25.98
N LYS A 103 -7.10 3.85 25.99
CA LYS A 103 -7.86 3.42 27.17
C LYS A 103 -8.63 4.57 27.83
N ILE A 104 -9.16 5.50 27.02
CA ILE A 104 -9.98 6.64 27.48
C ILE A 104 -11.42 6.19 27.76
N VAL A 105 -11.87 5.13 27.09
CA VAL A 105 -13.22 4.58 27.20
C VAL A 105 -13.18 3.06 27.35
N ASP A 106 -14.12 2.52 28.11
CA ASP A 106 -14.16 1.10 28.48
C ASP A 106 -14.83 0.19 27.44
N SER A 107 -15.46 0.77 26.41
CA SER A 107 -16.19 0.01 25.39
C SER A 107 -16.22 0.71 24.03
N THR A 108 -16.30 -0.09 22.97
CA THR A 108 -16.46 0.37 21.58
C THR A 108 -17.71 1.22 21.41
N ARG A 109 -18.80 0.89 22.12
CA ARG A 109 -20.04 1.69 22.10
C ARG A 109 -19.80 3.11 22.60
N SER A 110 -19.11 3.25 23.74
CA SER A 110 -18.75 4.55 24.31
C SER A 110 -17.79 5.33 23.40
N ALA A 111 -16.86 4.63 22.75
CA ALA A 111 -15.95 5.20 21.76
C ALA A 111 -16.69 5.79 20.55
N ASN A 112 -17.59 5.01 19.95
CA ASN A 112 -18.39 5.44 18.79
C ASN A 112 -19.31 6.60 19.13
N THR A 113 -19.95 6.59 20.30
CA THR A 113 -20.76 7.73 20.76
C THR A 113 -19.90 8.99 20.89
N THR A 114 -18.72 8.88 21.50
CA THR A 114 -17.80 10.02 21.67
C THR A 114 -17.29 10.54 20.32
N ALA A 115 -16.95 9.65 19.38
CA ALA A 115 -16.57 10.02 18.02
C ALA A 115 -17.70 10.74 17.27
N MET A 116 -18.95 10.32 17.47
CA MET A 116 -20.12 10.98 16.88
C MET A 116 -20.29 12.43 17.36
N TYR A 117 -19.96 12.75 18.61
CA TYR A 117 -19.93 14.14 19.10
C TYR A 117 -18.92 15.00 18.32
N ALA A 118 -17.73 14.46 18.03
CA ALA A 118 -16.72 15.17 17.23
C ALA A 118 -17.16 15.37 15.78
N ILE A 119 -17.79 14.36 15.16
CA ILE A 119 -18.34 14.47 13.79
C ILE A 119 -19.44 15.53 13.74
N GLN A 120 -20.37 15.52 14.70
CA GLN A 120 -21.43 16.51 14.77
C GLN A 120 -20.90 17.92 15.02
N TRP A 121 -19.88 18.07 15.87
CA TRP A 121 -19.16 19.33 16.05
C TRP A 121 -18.55 19.83 14.75
N MET A 122 -17.90 18.95 13.98
CA MET A 122 -17.33 19.25 12.66
C MET A 122 -18.37 19.73 11.66
N HIS A 123 -19.59 19.16 11.71
CA HIS A 123 -20.72 19.62 10.89
C HIS A 123 -21.43 20.89 11.45
N GLY A 124 -20.85 21.56 12.45
CA GLY A 124 -21.36 22.82 13.00
C GLY A 124 -22.46 22.66 14.04
N ARG A 125 -22.67 21.47 14.61
CA ARG A 125 -23.64 21.27 15.69
C ARG A 125 -23.19 22.02 16.94
N VAL A 126 -24.07 22.85 17.49
CA VAL A 126 -23.87 23.51 18.79
C VAL A 126 -24.31 22.58 19.91
N PHE A 127 -23.46 22.42 20.93
CA PHE A 127 -23.74 21.60 22.10
C PHE A 127 -24.05 22.44 23.34
N ASP A 128 -24.98 21.95 24.15
CA ASP A 128 -25.24 22.50 25.48
C ASP A 128 -24.26 21.90 26.50
N PHE A 129 -23.25 22.68 26.86
CA PHE A 129 -22.22 22.26 27.81
C PHE A 129 -22.66 22.25 29.27
N ASN A 130 -23.91 22.60 29.59
CA ASN A 130 -24.46 22.39 30.93
C ASN A 130 -24.84 20.92 31.16
N LYS A 131 -25.02 20.14 30.09
CA LYS A 131 -25.35 18.71 30.18
C LYS A 131 -24.11 17.89 30.55
N LYS A 132 -24.20 17.12 31.64
CA LYS A 132 -23.12 16.22 32.11
C LYS A 132 -22.59 15.30 31.00
N GLN A 133 -23.47 14.74 30.17
CA GLN A 133 -23.04 13.85 29.06
C GLN A 133 -22.14 14.57 28.06
N VAL A 134 -22.49 15.80 27.67
CA VAL A 134 -21.69 16.62 26.76
C VAL A 134 -20.32 16.93 27.38
N GLN A 135 -20.29 17.28 28.67
CA GLN A 135 -19.03 17.52 29.39
C GLN A 135 -18.14 16.27 29.43
N THR A 136 -18.72 15.09 29.66
CA THR A 136 -18.00 13.81 29.65
C THR A 136 -17.36 13.53 28.28
N HIS A 137 -18.12 13.68 27.20
CA HIS A 137 -17.59 13.45 25.84
C HIS A 137 -16.56 14.52 25.45
N ALA A 138 -16.78 15.79 25.82
CA ALA A 138 -15.79 16.85 25.61
C ALA A 138 -14.47 16.57 26.34
N ALA A 139 -14.52 16.10 27.58
CA ALA A 139 -13.32 15.74 28.34
C ALA A 139 -12.56 14.57 27.69
N ARG A 140 -13.27 13.56 27.16
CA ARG A 140 -12.66 12.43 26.45
C ARG A 140 -12.01 12.87 25.13
N LEU A 141 -12.67 13.74 24.37
CA LEU A 141 -12.15 14.30 23.12
C LEU A 141 -10.94 15.22 23.36
N ASN A 142 -10.92 15.99 24.45
CA ASN A 142 -9.77 16.80 24.82
C ASN A 142 -8.51 15.97 25.07
N ARG A 143 -8.64 14.74 25.59
CA ARG A 143 -7.50 13.84 25.83
C ARG A 143 -6.80 13.41 24.54
N ILE A 144 -7.53 13.38 23.42
CA ILE A 144 -7.00 13.09 22.07
C ILE A 144 -6.81 14.36 21.23
N GLY A 145 -6.79 15.54 21.85
CA GLY A 145 -6.51 16.82 21.18
C GLY A 145 -7.69 17.45 20.43
N ILE A 146 -8.91 16.93 20.57
CA ILE A 146 -10.11 17.49 19.92
C ILE A 146 -10.89 18.33 20.93
N ASN A 147 -10.83 19.66 20.79
CA ASN A 147 -11.58 20.57 21.66
C ASN A 147 -12.87 21.08 21.01
N ILE A 148 -13.97 20.36 21.27
CA ILE A 148 -15.30 20.69 20.74
C ILE A 148 -15.95 21.94 21.37
N ARG A 149 -15.30 22.59 22.35
CA ARG A 149 -15.80 23.85 22.94
C ARG A 149 -15.45 25.07 22.09
N ASN A 150 -14.43 24.94 21.24
CA ASN A 150 -14.01 25.98 20.31
C ASN A 150 -14.74 25.82 18.98
N ALA A 151 -14.73 26.86 18.15
CA ALA A 151 -15.21 26.75 16.77
C ALA A 151 -14.38 25.72 16.00
N CYS A 152 -15.04 24.92 15.16
CA CYS A 152 -14.35 23.96 14.31
C CYS A 152 -13.70 24.67 13.13
N ASP A 153 -12.38 24.53 12.99
CA ASP A 153 -11.67 24.92 11.78
C ASP A 153 -11.74 23.75 10.77
N THR A 154 -12.75 23.79 9.91
CA THR A 154 -12.99 22.77 8.89
C THR A 154 -11.91 22.72 7.80
N SER A 155 -11.02 23.72 7.73
CA SER A 155 -9.89 23.70 6.79
C SER A 155 -8.71 22.85 7.29
N ARG A 156 -8.64 22.59 8.60
CA ARG A 156 -7.54 21.86 9.26
C ARG A 156 -7.98 20.59 9.96
N PHE A 157 -9.23 20.50 10.38
CA PHE A 157 -9.73 19.35 11.13
C PHE A 157 -10.06 18.18 10.20
N ALA A 158 -9.35 17.06 10.39
CA ALA A 158 -9.72 15.78 9.81
C ALA A 158 -10.23 14.85 10.93
N PRO A 159 -11.32 14.10 10.75
CA PRO A 159 -11.88 13.21 11.76
C PRO A 159 -11.09 11.90 11.92
N VAL A 160 -9.80 11.93 11.56
CA VAL A 160 -8.91 10.79 11.53
C VAL A 160 -7.53 11.19 12.04
N PHE A 161 -6.84 10.25 12.66
CA PHE A 161 -5.51 10.45 13.19
C PHE A 161 -4.49 9.67 12.39
N VAL A 162 -3.35 10.30 12.13
CA VAL A 162 -2.21 9.65 11.48
C VAL A 162 -1.40 8.96 12.57
N ARG A 163 -1.47 7.63 12.63
CA ARG A 163 -0.80 6.84 13.68
C ARG A 163 0.65 6.57 13.34
N GLN A 164 0.92 6.31 12.07
CA GLN A 164 2.26 6.05 11.59
C GLN A 164 2.39 6.59 10.18
N CYS A 165 3.38 7.48 9.99
CA CYS A 165 3.91 7.80 8.68
C CYS A 165 5.15 6.95 8.48
N ARG A 166 5.12 6.04 7.51
CA ARG A 166 6.34 5.36 7.05
C ARG A 166 6.74 5.95 5.70
N GLU A 167 7.98 6.39 5.64
CA GLU A 167 8.60 6.77 4.39
C GLU A 167 9.03 5.50 3.66
N VAL A 168 8.51 5.30 2.44
CA VAL A 168 8.90 4.18 1.60
C VAL A 168 10.10 4.63 0.76
N CYS A 169 11.29 4.21 1.15
CA CYS A 169 12.52 4.51 0.43
C CYS A 169 12.79 3.44 -0.63
N LYS A 170 12.96 3.86 -1.88
CA LYS A 170 13.44 3.00 -2.97
C LYS A 170 14.95 2.84 -2.86
N SER A 171 15.43 1.62 -3.06
CA SER A 171 16.86 1.31 -3.22
C SER A 171 17.07 0.38 -4.43
N GLU A 172 18.29 0.37 -4.95
CA GLU A 172 18.70 -0.64 -5.92
C GLU A 172 18.82 -2.00 -5.23
N LEU A 173 18.30 -3.05 -5.88
CA LEU A 173 18.38 -4.42 -5.38
C LEU A 173 19.64 -5.11 -5.92
N ALA A 174 20.57 -5.45 -5.03
CA ALA A 174 21.75 -6.22 -5.41
C ALA A 174 21.38 -7.63 -5.86
N VAL A 175 21.95 -8.12 -6.96
CA VAL A 175 21.71 -9.51 -7.39
C VAL A 175 22.56 -10.46 -6.53
N PRO A 176 21.96 -11.42 -5.80
CA PRO A 176 22.73 -12.36 -4.99
C PRO A 176 23.65 -13.24 -5.82
N LEU A 177 24.81 -13.63 -5.26
CA LEU A 177 25.79 -14.48 -5.95
C LEU A 177 25.24 -15.85 -6.37
N TRP A 178 24.32 -16.40 -5.58
CA TRP A 178 23.68 -17.69 -5.84
C TRP A 178 22.55 -17.59 -6.88
N TYR A 179 22.17 -16.38 -7.33
CA TYR A 179 21.07 -16.20 -8.28
C TYR A 179 21.43 -16.74 -9.67
N ARG A 180 20.61 -17.66 -10.17
CA ARG A 180 20.79 -18.26 -11.49
C ARG A 180 20.11 -17.39 -12.54
N ARG A 181 20.91 -16.68 -13.35
CA ARG A 181 20.40 -15.89 -14.48
C ARG A 181 19.89 -16.81 -15.58
N ALA A 182 18.77 -16.43 -16.19
CA ALA A 182 18.27 -17.13 -17.37
C ALA A 182 19.30 -16.99 -18.50
N ASN A 183 19.82 -18.12 -18.97
CA ASN A 183 20.65 -18.18 -20.16
C ASN A 183 19.80 -18.76 -21.31
N HIS A 184 19.49 -17.91 -22.29
CA HIS A 184 18.72 -18.31 -23.48
C HIS A 184 19.62 -18.96 -24.54
N LEU A 185 20.94 -18.86 -24.39
CA LEU A 185 21.92 -19.55 -25.22
C LEU A 185 22.26 -20.88 -24.54
N LYS A 186 21.54 -21.94 -24.90
CA LYS A 186 22.02 -23.30 -24.65
C LYS A 186 22.96 -23.66 -25.80
N LEU A 187 24.23 -23.97 -25.49
CA LEU A 187 25.12 -24.58 -26.46
C LEU A 187 24.45 -25.88 -26.94
N ALA A 188 24.12 -25.98 -28.22
CA ALA A 188 23.86 -27.26 -28.83
C ALA A 188 25.23 -27.97 -28.91
N ALA A 189 25.39 -29.02 -28.12
CA ALA A 189 26.54 -29.93 -28.16
C ALA A 189 26.06 -31.27 -28.71
#